data_AF-A0A6P4FFZ2-F1
#
_entry.id   AF-A0A6P4FFZ2-F1
#
_cell.length_a   1.000
_cell.length_b   1.000
_cell.length_c   1.000
_cell.angle_alpha   90.00
_cell.angle_beta   90.00
_cell.angle_gamma   90.00
#
_symmetry.space_group_name_H-M   'P 1'
#
loop_
_entity.id
_entity.type
_entity.pdbx_description
1 polymer ?
#
loop_
_entity_poly.entity_id
_entity_poly.type
_entity_poly.pdbx_seq_one_letter_code
_entity_poly.pdbx_strand_id
1 'polypeptide(L)'
;MAPVEKFLYFIDLPSGVLITGFVDIILSLLSGCYLPWMRRKRGGDFNLITEAASISYLEFYTGADFYYNRFGYSMYIFCLVVLVLHIGASILIIASVVSGEKILAAPYIATALMRFVVLLLILIWIVTKSFDDTTSFWLIGLSLFPATYFWLTVASWYNPIEE
;
A
#
# COMPACT_ATOMS: atom_id res chain seq x y z
N MET A 1 33.97 4.56 3.81
CA MET A 1 32.94 5.58 4.15
C MET A 1 31.70 4.78 4.47
N ALA A 2 31.43 4.51 5.75
CA ALA A 2 30.25 3.75 6.16
C ALA A 2 28.98 4.57 5.88
N PRO A 3 28.03 4.10 5.04
CA PRO A 3 26.80 4.83 4.80
C PRO A 3 25.60 3.92 5.04
N VAL A 4 25.47 3.35 6.24
CA VAL A 4 24.22 2.68 6.68
C VAL A 4 23.87 2.98 8.14
N GLU A 5 24.66 3.78 8.86
CA GLU A 5 24.28 4.19 10.23
C GLU A 5 23.25 5.33 10.23
N LYS A 6 23.06 6.00 9.08
CA LYS A 6 22.19 7.17 8.95
C LYS A 6 21.10 6.97 7.89
N PHE A 7 19.85 7.07 8.31
CA PHE A 7 18.66 7.29 7.50
C PHE A 7 18.64 8.73 6.94
N LEU A 8 18.48 8.87 5.61
CA LEU A 8 18.54 10.14 4.86
C LEU A 8 19.80 11.00 5.13
N TYR A 9 20.92 10.41 5.60
CA TYR A 9 22.10 11.14 6.10
C TYR A 9 21.89 12.01 7.36
N PHE A 10 20.66 12.11 7.88
CA PHE A 10 20.31 13.03 8.99
C PHE A 10 19.79 12.34 10.25
N ILE A 11 19.23 11.14 10.14
CA ILE A 11 18.56 10.42 11.24
C ILE A 11 19.31 9.11 11.48
N ASP A 12 19.41 8.64 12.72
CA ASP A 12 19.99 7.34 13.05
C ASP A 12 19.11 6.19 12.53
N LEU A 13 19.74 5.09 12.12
CA LEU A 13 19.02 3.93 11.55
C LEU A 13 17.89 3.40 12.46
N PRO A 14 18.07 3.20 13.78
CA PRO A 14 16.99 2.75 14.67
C PRO A 14 15.78 3.70 14.67
N SER A 15 16.02 5.01 14.76
CA SER A 15 14.94 6.01 14.65
C SER A 15 14.27 5.99 13.27
N GLY A 16 15.03 5.78 12.19
CA GLY A 16 14.49 5.61 10.84
C GLY A 16 13.55 4.39 10.72
N VAL A 17 13.92 3.25 11.31
CA VAL A 17 13.06 2.04 11.37
C VAL A 17 11.80 2.31 12.19
N LEU A 18 11.92 3.00 13.32
CA LEU A 18 10.80 3.34 14.19
C LEU A 18 9.80 4.26 13.47
N ILE A 19 10.29 5.31 12.80
CA ILE A 19 9.47 6.18 11.94
C ILE A 19 8.78 5.37 10.85
N THR A 20 9.51 4.48 10.18
CA THR A 20 8.98 3.60 9.13
C THR A 20 7.80 2.79 9.65
N GLY A 21 7.93 2.15 10.82
CA GLY A 21 6.87 1.35 11.43
C GLY A 21 5.60 2.16 11.72
N PHE A 22 5.72 3.35 12.29
CA PHE A 22 4.56 4.20 12.55
C PHE A 22 3.89 4.70 11.27
N VAL A 23 4.69 5.15 10.30
CA VAL A 23 4.15 5.68 9.04
C VAL A 23 3.46 4.59 8.24
N ASP A 24 4.01 3.38 8.17
CA ASP A 24 3.39 2.29 7.42
C ASP A 24 2.10 1.75 8.07
N ILE A 25 1.97 1.81 9.40
CA ILE A 25 0.68 1.53 10.07
C ILE A 25 -0.38 2.52 9.58
N ILE A 26 -0.06 3.82 9.59
CA ILE A 26 -0.99 4.87 9.16
C ILE A 26 -1.36 4.68 7.68
N LEU A 27 -0.37 4.51 6.80
CA LEU A 27 -0.61 4.30 5.38
C LEU A 27 -1.42 3.04 5.09
N SER A 28 -1.21 1.97 5.86
CA SER A 28 -1.96 0.71 5.71
C SER A 28 -3.42 0.85 6.14
N LEU A 29 -3.66 1.56 7.25
CA LEU A 29 -5.02 1.88 7.70
C LEU A 29 -5.75 2.75 6.69
N LEU A 30 -5.11 3.83 6.21
CA LEU A 30 -5.69 4.71 5.20
C LEU A 30 -5.97 3.94 3.91
N SER A 31 -5.04 3.13 3.42
CA SER A 31 -5.26 2.32 2.22
C SER A 31 -6.47 1.39 2.39
N GLY A 32 -6.62 0.73 3.54
CA GLY A 32 -7.75 -0.17 3.82
C GLY A 32 -9.11 0.52 3.94
N CYS A 33 -9.13 1.73 4.50
CA CYS A 33 -10.38 2.49 4.73
C CYS A 33 -10.95 3.15 3.47
N TYR A 34 -10.09 3.57 2.52
CA TYR A 34 -10.52 4.34 1.33
C TYR A 34 -10.70 3.49 0.07
N LEU A 35 -10.08 2.31 -0.02
CA LEU A 35 -10.32 1.32 -1.08
C LEU A 35 -11.74 0.69 -1.20
N PRO A 36 -12.66 0.68 -0.20
CA PRO A 36 -13.88 -0.15 -0.26
C PRO A 36 -15.01 0.30 -1.20
N TRP A 37 -14.92 1.43 -1.91
CA TRP A 37 -16.13 2.08 -2.46
C TRP A 37 -16.21 2.23 -3.98
N MET A 38 -15.42 1.47 -4.75
CA MET A 38 -15.46 1.54 -6.22
C MET A 38 -16.66 0.77 -6.81
N ARG A 39 -17.76 1.50 -7.05
CA ARG A 39 -18.93 0.99 -7.79
C ARG A 39 -18.64 0.95 -9.29
N ARG A 40 -19.14 -0.06 -10.01
CA ARG A 40 -18.96 -0.19 -11.47
C ARG A 40 -20.26 -0.31 -12.24
N LYS A 41 -20.28 0.22 -13.47
CA LYS A 41 -21.40 0.14 -14.43
C LYS A 41 -21.15 -0.99 -15.45
N ARG A 42 -22.11 -1.91 -15.59
CA ARG A 42 -22.04 -3.10 -16.47
C ARG A 42 -21.60 -2.82 -17.92
N GLY A 43 -22.02 -1.69 -18.49
CA GLY A 43 -21.66 -1.31 -19.86
C GLY A 43 -20.18 -0.99 -20.07
N GLY A 44 -19.49 -0.46 -19.05
CA GLY A 44 -18.08 -0.03 -19.14
C GLY A 44 -17.07 -1.17 -19.08
N ASP A 45 -17.50 -2.37 -18.71
CA ASP A 45 -16.62 -3.54 -18.54
C ASP A 45 -16.28 -4.27 -19.83
N PHE A 46 -17.06 -4.06 -20.89
CA PHE A 46 -16.83 -4.68 -22.18
C PHE A 46 -15.62 -4.09 -22.92
N ASN A 47 -15.26 -2.83 -22.62
CA ASN A 47 -14.14 -2.15 -23.26
C ASN A 47 -12.83 -2.44 -22.51
N LEU A 48 -11.75 -2.72 -23.24
CA LEU A 48 -10.44 -3.05 -22.66
C LEU A 48 -9.86 -1.87 -21.85
N ILE A 49 -10.12 -0.66 -22.30
CA ILE A 49 -9.79 0.61 -21.66
C ILE A 49 -11.11 1.33 -21.39
N THR A 50 -11.27 1.90 -20.20
CA THR A 50 -12.45 2.73 -19.92
C THR A 50 -12.38 4.03 -20.74
N GLU A 51 -13.42 4.35 -21.52
CA GLU A 51 -13.53 5.58 -22.33
C GLU A 51 -13.75 6.82 -21.45
N ALA A 52 -12.87 7.82 -21.54
CA ALA A 52 -12.95 9.06 -20.75
C ALA A 52 -14.40 9.56 -20.63
N ALA A 53 -14.95 9.55 -19.41
CA ALA A 53 -16.34 9.91 -19.16
C ALA A 53 -16.59 11.37 -19.58
N SER A 54 -17.16 11.56 -20.77
CA SER A 54 -17.58 12.86 -21.28
C SER A 54 -18.98 13.26 -20.78
N ILE A 55 -19.54 12.53 -19.82
CA ILE A 55 -20.97 12.58 -19.49
C ILE A 55 -21.16 12.87 -18.00
N SER A 56 -22.14 13.73 -17.72
CA SER A 56 -22.44 14.32 -16.42
C SER A 56 -22.42 13.30 -15.26
N TYR A 57 -21.79 13.69 -14.15
CA TYR A 57 -21.70 12.95 -12.88
C TYR A 57 -23.05 12.35 -12.43
N LEU A 58 -24.18 12.97 -12.76
CA LEU A 58 -25.50 12.53 -12.31
C LEU A 58 -25.95 11.20 -12.96
N GLU A 59 -25.71 11.02 -14.26
CA GLU A 59 -26.08 9.77 -14.98
C GLU A 59 -25.16 8.58 -14.65
N PHE A 60 -23.98 8.85 -14.09
CA PHE A 60 -23.07 7.81 -13.62
C PHE A 60 -23.42 7.30 -12.22
N TYR A 61 -24.17 8.02 -11.37
CA TYR A 61 -24.42 7.55 -9.99
C TYR A 61 -25.83 7.01 -9.74
N THR A 62 -26.76 7.18 -10.68
CA THR A 62 -28.17 6.74 -10.53
C THR A 62 -28.56 5.76 -11.65
N GLY A 63 -28.46 4.45 -11.40
CA GLY A 63 -28.92 3.43 -12.36
C GLY A 63 -28.92 2.02 -11.79
N ALA A 64 -29.78 1.15 -12.31
CA ALA A 64 -29.90 -0.25 -11.87
C ALA A 64 -28.71 -1.16 -12.29
N ASP A 65 -27.71 -0.59 -12.98
CA ASP A 65 -26.60 -1.32 -13.60
C ASP A 65 -25.31 -1.33 -12.76
N PHE A 66 -25.38 -0.88 -11.49
CA PHE A 66 -24.24 -0.96 -10.57
C PHE A 66 -24.07 -2.35 -9.98
N TYR A 67 -22.86 -2.88 -10.07
CA TYR A 67 -22.51 -4.12 -9.40
C TYR A 67 -21.06 -4.10 -8.89
N TYR A 68 -20.80 -4.89 -7.86
CA TYR A 68 -19.45 -5.16 -7.39
C TYR A 68 -18.85 -6.27 -8.25
N ASN A 69 -17.75 -5.98 -8.94
CA ASN A 69 -17.01 -7.00 -9.67
C ASN A 69 -16.54 -8.08 -8.71
N ARG A 70 -16.87 -9.35 -8.96
CA ARG A 70 -16.36 -10.49 -8.17
C ARG A 70 -14.84 -10.50 -8.11
N PHE A 71 -14.16 -10.18 -9.21
CA PHE A 71 -12.70 -10.09 -9.26
C PHE A 71 -12.16 -8.92 -8.41
N GLY A 72 -12.72 -7.72 -8.58
CA GLY A 72 -12.33 -6.55 -7.78
C GLY A 72 -12.61 -6.74 -6.29
N TYR A 73 -13.73 -7.38 -5.95
CA TYR A 73 -14.08 -7.74 -4.58
C TYR A 73 -13.10 -8.75 -3.97
N SER A 74 -12.71 -9.79 -4.71
CA SER A 74 -11.67 -10.73 -4.26
C SER A 74 -10.31 -10.05 -4.08
N MET A 75 -9.91 -9.17 -5.00
CA MET A 75 -8.68 -8.37 -4.87
C MET A 75 -8.73 -7.47 -3.63
N TYR A 76 -9.89 -6.88 -3.33
CA TYR A 76 -10.09 -6.06 -2.14
C TYR A 76 -9.93 -6.87 -0.84
N ILE A 77 -10.60 -8.02 -0.73
CA ILE A 77 -10.48 -8.89 0.45
C ILE A 77 -9.03 -9.34 0.63
N PHE A 78 -8.37 -9.72 -0.47
CA PHE A 78 -6.95 -10.07 -0.43
C PHE A 78 -6.07 -8.90 0.03
N CYS A 79 -6.33 -7.69 -0.47
CA CYS A 79 -5.64 -6.48 -0.04
C CYS A 79 -5.83 -6.22 1.45
N LEU A 80 -7.05 -6.32 1.98
CA LEU A 80 -7.32 -6.14 3.40
C LEU A 80 -6.50 -7.11 4.27
N VAL A 81 -6.45 -8.40 3.88
CA VAL A 81 -5.66 -9.40 4.60
C VAL A 81 -4.18 -9.00 4.61
N VAL A 82 -3.64 -8.60 3.45
CA VAL A 82 -2.24 -8.15 3.35
C VAL A 82 -1.98 -6.90 4.21
N LEU A 83 -2.89 -5.93 4.21
CA LEU A 83 -2.76 -4.72 5.02
C LEU A 83 -2.78 -5.02 6.52
N VAL A 84 -3.67 -5.91 6.99
CA VAL A 84 -3.72 -6.33 8.40
C VAL A 84 -2.45 -7.04 8.82
N LEU A 85 -1.97 -7.98 8.00
CA LEU A 85 -0.69 -8.66 8.25
C LEU A 85 0.47 -7.68 8.29
N HIS A 86 0.47 -6.69 7.40
CA HIS A 86 1.52 -5.68 7.34
C HIS A 86 1.48 -4.70 8.52
N ILE A 87 0.30 -4.37 9.05
CA ILE A 87 0.16 -3.62 10.32
C ILE A 87 0.80 -4.43 11.46
N GLY A 88 0.49 -5.72 11.56
CA GLY A 88 1.10 -6.61 12.55
C GLY A 88 2.64 -6.64 12.42
N ALA A 89 3.14 -6.77 11.19
CA ALA A 89 4.57 -6.74 10.92
C ALA A 89 5.22 -5.38 11.25
N SER A 90 4.51 -4.28 11.04
CA SER A 90 4.97 -2.93 11.38
C SER A 90 5.06 -2.72 12.90
N ILE A 91 4.17 -3.36 13.68
CA ILE A 91 4.29 -3.40 15.14
C ILE A 91 5.53 -4.20 15.55
N LEU A 92 5.79 -5.32 14.88
CA LEU A 92 6.97 -6.15 15.17
C LEU A 92 8.30 -5.45 14.87
N ILE A 93 8.38 -4.57 13.85
CA ILE A 93 9.61 -3.79 13.64
C ILE A 93 9.81 -2.72 14.71
N ILE A 94 8.74 -2.13 15.23
CA ILE A 94 8.83 -1.20 16.37
C ILE A 94 9.33 -1.98 17.60
N ALA A 95 8.78 -3.17 17.84
CA ALA A 95 9.26 -4.05 18.90
C ALA A 95 10.73 -4.45 18.70
N SER A 96 11.14 -4.74 17.45
CA SER A 96 12.53 -5.07 17.07
C SER A 96 13.51 -3.97 17.47
N VAL A 97 13.14 -2.71 17.28
CA VAL A 97 13.98 -1.57 17.67
C VAL A 97 14.06 -1.43 19.20
N VAL A 98 12.94 -1.62 19.91
CA VAL A 98 12.87 -1.49 21.37
C VAL A 98 13.60 -2.63 22.08
N SER A 99 13.47 -3.87 21.60
CA SER A 99 14.11 -5.05 22.19
C SER A 99 15.54 -5.28 21.67
N GLY A 100 15.91 -4.67 20.55
CA GLY A 100 17.14 -4.98 19.82
C GLY A 100 17.10 -6.30 19.06
N GLU A 101 16.00 -7.06 19.13
CA GLU A 101 15.86 -8.35 18.44
C GLU A 101 15.54 -8.15 16.96
N LYS A 102 16.58 -8.16 16.12
CA LYS A 102 16.47 -7.93 14.68
C LYS A 102 15.58 -8.94 13.96
N ILE A 103 15.45 -10.17 14.45
CA ILE A 103 14.65 -11.22 13.81
C ILE A 103 13.16 -10.85 13.67
N LEU A 104 12.67 -10.00 14.58
CA LEU A 104 11.30 -9.48 14.55
C LEU A 104 11.03 -8.58 13.34
N ALA A 105 12.06 -8.15 12.61
CA ALA A 105 11.91 -7.38 11.37
C ALA A 105 11.64 -8.24 10.13
N ALA A 106 11.91 -9.55 10.16
CA ALA A 106 11.70 -10.43 9.00
C ALA A 106 10.26 -10.45 8.44
N PRO A 107 9.20 -10.48 9.28
CA PRO A 107 7.82 -10.41 8.79
C PRO A 107 7.52 -9.13 8.02
N TYR A 108 8.17 -8.01 8.36
CA TYR A 108 7.97 -6.75 7.65
C TYR A 108 8.60 -6.79 6.27
N ILE A 109 9.81 -7.32 6.13
CA ILE A 109 10.49 -7.47 4.83
C ILE A 109 9.61 -8.25 3.83
N ALA A 110 8.97 -9.32 4.29
CA ALA A 110 8.08 -10.13 3.47
C ALA A 110 6.75 -9.41 3.16
N THR A 111 6.08 -8.87 4.18
CA THR A 111 4.75 -8.25 4.02
C THR A 111 4.82 -6.92 3.27
N ALA A 112 5.89 -6.15 3.40
CA ALA A 112 6.12 -4.91 2.64
C ALA A 112 6.21 -5.19 1.14
N LEU A 113 6.90 -6.26 0.73
CA LEU A 113 6.97 -6.66 -0.68
C LEU A 113 5.59 -7.11 -1.19
N MET A 114 4.89 -7.96 -0.43
CA MET A 114 3.53 -8.38 -0.77
C MET A 114 2.57 -7.19 -0.93
N ARG A 115 2.60 -6.26 0.03
CA ARG A 115 1.79 -5.04 0.01
C ARG A 115 2.10 -4.19 -1.22
N PHE A 116 3.38 -3.99 -1.53
CA PHE A 116 3.79 -3.24 -2.72
C PHE A 116 3.20 -3.83 -3.99
N VAL A 117 3.33 -5.14 -4.19
CA VAL A 117 2.79 -5.83 -5.38
C VAL A 117 1.27 -5.70 -5.47
N VAL A 118 0.56 -5.93 -4.36
CA VAL A 118 -0.91 -5.87 -4.35
C VAL A 118 -1.42 -4.46 -4.61
N LEU A 119 -0.85 -3.46 -3.93
CA LEU A 119 -1.22 -2.06 -4.14
C LEU A 119 -0.90 -1.60 -5.56
N LEU A 120 0.22 -2.05 -6.16
CA LEU A 120 0.55 -1.75 -7.55
C LEU A 120 -0.45 -2.37 -8.52
N LEU A 121 -0.83 -3.64 -8.33
CA LEU A 121 -1.83 -4.30 -9.16
C LEU A 121 -3.20 -3.61 -9.07
N ILE A 122 -3.58 -3.18 -7.87
CA ILE A 122 -4.81 -2.41 -7.66
C ILE A 122 -4.70 -1.05 -8.33
N LEU A 123 -3.58 -0.34 -8.21
CA LEU A 123 -3.37 0.94 -8.87
C LEU A 123 -3.50 0.82 -10.40
N ILE A 124 -2.84 -0.19 -10.99
CA ILE A 124 -2.96 -0.48 -12.43
C ILE A 124 -4.43 -0.76 -12.80
N TRP A 125 -5.12 -1.54 -11.98
CA TRP A 125 -6.54 -1.84 -12.20
C TRP A 125 -7.41 -0.57 -12.12
N ILE A 126 -7.21 0.28 -11.12
CA ILE A 126 -7.93 1.57 -10.98
C ILE A 126 -7.66 2.45 -12.20
N VAL A 127 -6.40 2.65 -12.59
CA VAL A 127 -6.02 3.49 -13.74
C VAL A 127 -6.62 2.96 -15.04
N THR A 128 -6.71 1.64 -15.20
CA THR A 128 -7.23 1.03 -16.43
C THR A 128 -8.76 0.93 -16.46
N LYS A 129 -9.45 0.89 -15.31
CA LYS A 129 -10.87 0.50 -15.19
C LYS A 129 -11.76 1.39 -14.31
N SER A 130 -11.23 2.38 -13.60
CA SER A 130 -11.99 3.20 -12.64
C SER A 130 -11.91 4.69 -12.99
N PHE A 131 -13.06 5.36 -13.00
CA PHE A 131 -13.19 6.75 -13.46
C PHE A 131 -13.10 7.82 -12.36
N ASP A 132 -13.29 7.45 -11.10
CA ASP A 132 -13.75 8.43 -10.12
C ASP A 132 -13.26 8.13 -8.71
N ASP A 133 -11.94 7.97 -8.57
CA ASP A 133 -11.37 7.78 -7.25
C ASP A 133 -9.98 8.43 -7.13
N THR A 134 -9.95 9.74 -7.39
CA THR A 134 -8.73 10.56 -7.23
C THR A 134 -8.13 10.39 -5.83
N THR A 135 -8.97 10.28 -4.80
CA THR A 135 -8.53 10.04 -3.42
C THR A 135 -7.84 8.68 -3.27
N SER A 136 -8.41 7.59 -3.77
CA SER A 136 -7.75 6.28 -3.76
C SER A 136 -6.46 6.26 -4.58
N PHE A 137 -6.41 6.95 -5.73
CA PHE A 137 -5.19 7.09 -6.53
C PHE A 137 -4.07 7.76 -5.74
N TRP A 138 -4.36 8.90 -5.11
CA TRP A 138 -3.38 9.63 -4.31
C TRP A 138 -2.93 8.83 -3.08
N LEU A 139 -3.84 8.15 -2.39
CA LEU A 139 -3.49 7.36 -1.20
C LEU A 139 -2.62 6.15 -1.54
N ILE A 140 -2.95 5.41 -2.60
CA ILE A 140 -2.12 4.29 -3.06
C ILE A 140 -0.78 4.80 -3.58
N GLY A 141 -0.77 5.90 -4.32
CA GLY A 141 0.46 6.53 -4.80
C GLY A 141 1.38 6.98 -3.66
N LEU A 142 0.84 7.66 -2.65
CA LEU A 142 1.54 8.06 -1.43
C LEU A 142 2.00 6.87 -0.59
N SER A 143 1.30 5.74 -0.68
CA SER A 143 1.68 4.49 -0.02
C SER A 143 2.79 3.76 -0.77
N LEU A 144 2.82 3.78 -2.10
CA LEU A 144 3.80 3.08 -2.92
C LEU A 144 5.11 3.86 -3.06
N PHE A 145 5.04 5.18 -3.12
CA PHE A 145 6.20 6.05 -3.32
C PHE A 145 7.31 5.85 -2.25
N PRO A 146 7.02 5.84 -0.94
CA PRO A 146 8.04 5.60 0.08
C PRO A 146 8.33 4.11 0.32
N ALA A 147 7.56 3.18 -0.28
CA ALA A 147 7.61 1.76 0.08
C ALA A 147 8.99 1.13 -0.14
N THR A 148 9.65 1.43 -1.27
CA THR A 148 11.02 0.94 -1.53
C THR A 148 12.00 1.48 -0.50
N TYR A 149 11.83 2.73 -0.09
CA TYR A 149 12.71 3.38 0.87
C TYR A 149 12.56 2.81 2.28
N PHE A 150 11.31 2.59 2.71
CA PHE A 150 10.98 1.92 3.96
C PHE A 150 11.51 0.49 3.99
N TRP A 151 11.32 -0.25 2.90
CA TRP A 151 11.85 -1.60 2.78
C TRP A 151 13.36 -1.65 2.93
N LEU A 152 14.10 -0.78 2.22
CA LEU A 152 15.56 -0.70 2.33
C LEU A 152 16.01 -0.34 3.74
N THR A 153 15.32 0.58 4.40
CA THR A 153 15.63 0.98 5.79
C THR A 153 15.52 -0.19 6.75
N VAL A 154 14.43 -0.96 6.66
CA VAL A 154 14.24 -2.14 7.53
C VAL A 154 15.17 -3.28 7.12
N ALA A 155 15.48 -3.45 5.83
CA ALA A 155 16.42 -4.46 5.36
C ALA A 155 17.82 -4.20 5.90
N SER A 156 18.27 -2.94 5.89
CA SER A 156 19.53 -2.49 6.48
C SER A 156 19.60 -2.72 8.00
N TRP A 157 18.47 -2.61 8.70
CA TRP A 157 18.38 -2.96 10.13
C TRP A 157 18.47 -4.46 10.37
N TYR A 158 17.75 -5.25 9.56
CA TYR A 158 17.67 -6.70 9.68
C TYR A 158 19.02 -7.38 9.44
N ASN A 159 19.69 -7.03 8.33
CA ASN A 159 21.01 -7.53 7.96
C ASN A 159 21.96 -6.34 7.77
N PRO A 160 22.60 -5.83 8.84
CA PRO A 160 23.63 -4.82 8.68
C PRO A 160 24.75 -5.39 7.82
N ILE A 161 25.24 -4.61 6.86
CA ILE A 161 26.46 -4.99 6.13
C ILE A 161 27.60 -4.85 7.14
N GLU A 162 28.12 -5.97 7.61
CA GLU A 162 29.35 -6.02 8.42
C GLU A 162 30.55 -5.80 7.46
N GLU A 163 31.36 -4.79 7.74
CA GLU A 163 32.70 -4.63 7.15
C GLU A 163 33.70 -5.58 7.82
#